data_AF-A0A2V8DYX5-F1
#
_entry.id   AF-A0A2V8DYX5-F1
#
_cell.length_a   1.000
_cell.length_b   1.000
_cell.length_c   1.000
_cell.angle_alpha   90.00
_cell.angle_beta   90.00
_cell.angle_gamma   90.00
#
_symmetry.space_group_name_H-M   'P 1'
#
loop_
_entity.id
_entity.type
_entity.pdbx_description
1 polymer ?
#
loop_
_entity_poly.entity_id
_entity_poly.type
_entity_poly.pdbx_seq_one_letter_code
_entity_poly.pdbx_strand_id
1 'polypeptide(L)'
;MKILFAGIMARYPFGGVTWCSLMYLLGLRALGHEVFYLEDTGECVYDPNGTTYIQQALEPFGLADRWAFVNYDGTYHGRSEADVKRYCADADLFLNLSGGSWFWRDEYARIPRSAFIDSDPAFTQLAIAKAEPWYVAFFSRFHHLFTFGANIGTPASPVPTGDFTWHKTWQPVTLDEWQAPGPPGDRFTTVMTWQIESFTDVGGNKDQEFVKYIDLPSRTSQ
;
A
#
# COMPACT_ATOMS: atom_id res chain seq x y z
N MET A 1 -5.63 6.15 -19.03
CA MET A 1 -6.03 7.00 -17.89
C MET A 1 -4.79 7.58 -17.25
N LYS A 2 -4.91 8.76 -16.63
CA LYS A 2 -3.92 9.34 -15.72
C LYS A 2 -4.27 8.97 -14.28
N ILE A 3 -3.36 8.27 -13.61
CA ILE A 3 -3.60 7.70 -12.28
C ILE A 3 -2.61 8.32 -11.29
N LEU A 4 -3.15 8.91 -10.23
CA LEU A 4 -2.38 9.29 -9.06
C LEU A 4 -2.39 8.11 -8.09
N PHE A 5 -1.23 7.53 -7.83
CA PHE A 5 -1.09 6.33 -7.01
C PHE A 5 -0.37 6.68 -5.71
N ALA A 6 -1.04 6.56 -4.57
CA ALA A 6 -0.44 6.80 -3.27
C ALA A 6 0.08 5.51 -2.62
N GLY A 7 1.32 5.53 -2.12
CA GLY A 7 1.98 4.42 -1.42
C GLY A 7 2.93 4.88 -0.31
N ILE A 8 3.69 3.95 0.27
CA ILE A 8 4.49 4.15 1.51
C ILE A 8 5.96 3.68 1.38
N MET A 9 6.58 3.89 0.22
CA MET A 9 7.98 3.53 -0.06
C MET A 9 8.98 4.28 0.84
N ALA A 10 8.81 5.57 1.09
CA ALA A 10 9.72 6.33 1.97
C ALA A 10 9.47 6.02 3.45
N ARG A 11 8.21 5.86 3.86
CA ARG A 11 7.82 5.49 5.23
C ARG A 11 8.39 4.14 5.61
N TYR A 12 8.44 3.19 4.68
CA TYR A 12 9.02 1.87 4.86
C TYR A 12 9.93 1.51 3.67
N PRO A 13 11.21 1.95 3.68
CA PRO A 13 12.16 1.77 2.58
C PRO A 13 12.73 0.33 2.54
N PHE A 14 11.83 -0.64 2.53
CA PHE A 14 12.11 -2.06 2.46
C PHE A 14 11.61 -2.61 1.13
N GLY A 15 12.38 -3.54 0.54
CA GLY A 15 12.06 -4.09 -0.77
C GLY A 15 10.65 -4.69 -0.86
N GLY A 16 10.19 -5.39 0.19
CA GLY A 16 8.83 -5.95 0.22
C GLY A 16 7.73 -4.89 0.09
N VAL A 17 7.79 -3.83 0.89
CA VAL A 17 6.80 -2.73 0.84
C VAL A 17 6.91 -1.96 -0.48
N THR A 18 8.13 -1.76 -0.96
CA THR A 18 8.40 -1.11 -2.25
C THR A 18 7.74 -1.85 -3.39
N TRP A 19 7.88 -3.19 -3.42
CA TRP A 19 7.27 -4.02 -4.43
C TRP A 19 5.74 -4.02 -4.37
N CYS A 20 5.12 -3.86 -3.19
CA CYS A 20 3.67 -3.65 -3.13
C CYS A 20 3.22 -2.47 -4.02
N SER A 21 3.97 -1.36 -4.01
CA SER A 21 3.67 -0.20 -4.85
C SER A 21 4.13 -0.37 -6.31
N LEU A 22 5.35 -0.88 -6.54
CA LEU A 22 5.88 -1.08 -7.90
C LEU A 22 5.00 -1.99 -8.74
N MET A 23 4.48 -3.09 -8.18
CA MET A 23 3.61 -4.00 -8.93
C MET A 23 2.35 -3.30 -9.49
N TYR A 24 1.77 -2.37 -8.73
CA TYR A 24 0.66 -1.56 -9.24
C TYR A 24 1.15 -0.57 -10.30
N LEU A 25 2.22 0.19 -10.03
CA LEU A 25 2.74 1.19 -10.97
C LEU A 25 3.10 0.56 -12.33
N LEU A 26 3.84 -0.54 -12.30
CA LEU A 26 4.29 -1.27 -13.49
C LEU A 26 3.12 -1.95 -14.19
N GLY A 27 2.23 -2.62 -13.45
CA GLY A 27 1.05 -3.27 -14.01
C GLY A 27 0.10 -2.27 -14.69
N LEU A 28 -0.19 -1.14 -14.04
CA LEU A 28 -1.03 -0.09 -14.62
C LEU A 28 -0.39 0.52 -15.87
N ARG A 29 0.94 0.71 -15.85
CA ARG A 29 1.66 1.20 -17.03
C ARG A 29 1.64 0.18 -18.17
N ALA A 30 1.77 -1.12 -17.88
CA ALA A 30 1.66 -2.17 -18.89
C ALA A 30 0.26 -2.21 -19.54
N LEU A 31 -0.78 -1.81 -18.81
CA LEU A 31 -2.14 -1.61 -19.34
C LEU A 31 -2.31 -0.30 -20.13
N GLY A 32 -1.24 0.46 -20.37
CA GLY A 32 -1.25 1.70 -21.14
C GLY A 32 -1.73 2.92 -20.35
N HIS A 33 -1.62 2.91 -19.03
CA HIS A 33 -1.95 4.06 -18.19
C HIS A 33 -0.73 4.91 -17.86
N GLU A 34 -0.96 6.21 -17.69
CA GLU A 34 0.03 7.12 -17.11
C GLU A 34 -0.11 7.07 -15.59
N VAL A 35 1.01 6.89 -14.90
CA VAL A 35 1.05 6.75 -13.44
C VAL A 35 1.97 7.80 -12.84
N PHE A 36 1.58 8.28 -11.66
CA PHE A 36 2.37 9.18 -10.84
C PHE A 36 2.32 8.68 -9.40
N TYR A 37 3.49 8.44 -8.81
CA TYR A 37 3.61 8.00 -7.43
C TYR A 37 3.50 9.18 -6.47
N LEU A 38 2.74 9.02 -5.41
CA LEU A 38 2.59 10.00 -4.35
C LEU A 38 2.81 9.33 -3.00
N GLU A 39 3.42 10.04 -2.08
CA GLU A 39 3.43 9.65 -0.68
C GLU A 39 3.18 10.89 0.18
N ASP A 40 2.03 10.90 0.86
CA ASP A 40 1.51 12.06 1.58
C ASP A 40 0.77 11.59 2.83
N THR A 41 1.54 10.97 3.71
CA THR A 41 1.05 10.34 4.94
C THR A 41 0.80 11.36 6.05
N GLY A 42 1.41 12.56 5.96
CA GLY A 42 1.41 13.58 7.00
C GLY A 42 2.24 13.22 8.24
N GLU A 43 2.98 12.11 8.19
CA GLU A 43 3.80 11.63 9.28
C GLU A 43 5.26 12.07 9.11
N CYS A 44 5.98 12.18 10.23
CA CYS A 44 7.42 12.33 10.20
C CYS A 44 8.04 10.97 9.83
N VAL A 45 8.67 10.88 8.66
CA VAL A 45 9.32 9.64 8.21
C VAL A 45 10.56 9.38 9.05
N TYR A 46 10.69 8.13 9.50
CA TYR A 46 11.77 7.69 10.38
C TYR A 46 13.16 7.73 9.70
N ASP A 47 13.23 7.38 8.41
CA ASP A 47 14.48 7.37 7.66
C ASP A 47 14.72 8.73 6.94
N PRO A 48 15.79 9.47 7.29
CA PRO A 48 16.11 10.73 6.62
C PRO A 48 16.41 10.56 5.11
N ASN A 49 16.66 9.35 4.63
CA ASN A 49 16.94 9.04 3.23
C ASN A 49 15.73 8.50 2.45
N GLY A 50 14.52 8.47 3.04
CA GLY A 50 13.33 7.89 2.40
C GLY A 50 13.04 8.46 1.00
N THR A 51 13.27 9.76 0.78
CA THR A 51 13.08 10.40 -0.54
C THR A 51 14.14 9.98 -1.56
N THR A 52 15.40 9.81 -1.15
CA THR A 52 16.45 9.23 -1.98
C THR A 52 16.12 7.78 -2.35
N TYR A 53 15.53 7.03 -1.41
CA TYR A 53 15.09 5.67 -1.65
C TYR A 53 13.96 5.60 -2.69
N ILE A 54 12.94 6.47 -2.63
CA ILE A 54 11.90 6.55 -3.67
C ILE A 54 12.54 6.76 -5.04
N GLN A 55 13.45 7.74 -5.15
CA GLN A 55 14.15 8.02 -6.40
C GLN A 55 14.85 6.76 -6.95
N GLN A 56 15.64 6.08 -6.12
CA GLN A 56 16.39 4.87 -6.51
C GLN A 56 15.48 3.70 -6.86
N ALA A 57 14.33 3.57 -6.19
CA ALA A 57 13.36 2.50 -6.45
C ALA A 57 12.60 2.72 -7.77
N LEU A 58 12.32 3.97 -8.14
CA LEU A 58 11.51 4.33 -9.31
C LEU A 58 12.33 4.58 -10.59
N GLU A 59 13.58 5.01 -10.46
CA GLU A 59 14.47 5.34 -11.58
C GLU A 59 14.71 4.17 -12.56
N PRO A 60 14.98 2.93 -12.12
CA PRO A 60 15.20 1.78 -13.02
C PRO A 60 14.01 1.50 -13.94
N PHE A 61 12.82 1.95 -13.53
CA PHE A 61 11.59 1.78 -14.27
C PHE A 61 11.21 3.02 -15.07
N GLY A 62 12.06 4.05 -15.15
CA GLY A 62 11.74 5.29 -15.86
C GLY A 62 10.66 6.13 -15.17
N LEU A 63 10.54 6.04 -13.85
CA LEU A 63 9.60 6.82 -13.04
C LEU A 63 10.30 7.88 -12.17
N ALA A 64 11.59 8.16 -12.44
CA ALA A 64 12.41 9.14 -11.73
C ALA A 64 11.80 10.56 -11.67
N ASP A 65 11.04 10.96 -12.69
CA ASP A 65 10.37 12.25 -12.79
C ASP A 65 8.85 12.18 -12.54
N ARG A 66 8.36 11.03 -12.04
CA ARG A 66 6.93 10.71 -11.87
C ARG A 66 6.57 10.42 -10.42
N TRP A 67 7.16 11.17 -9.49
CA TRP A 67 6.84 11.00 -8.08
C TRP A 67 6.89 12.29 -7.27
N ALA A 68 6.12 12.33 -6.19
CA ALA A 68 6.25 13.34 -5.16
C ALA A 68 6.11 12.72 -3.77
N PHE A 69 6.92 13.21 -2.84
CA PHE A 69 6.76 12.98 -1.41
C PHE A 69 6.41 14.30 -0.74
N VAL A 70 5.36 14.31 0.07
CA VAL A 70 4.92 15.48 0.83
C VAL A 70 5.24 15.27 2.29
N ASN A 71 6.18 16.06 2.78
CA ASN A 71 6.63 16.00 4.16
C ASN A 71 5.56 16.57 5.12
N TYR A 72 5.66 16.24 6.41
CA TYR A 72 4.71 16.68 7.43
C TYR A 72 4.59 18.22 7.55
N ASP A 73 5.65 18.95 7.19
CA ASP A 73 5.68 20.43 7.17
C ASP A 73 5.13 21.03 5.86
N GLY A 74 4.64 20.18 4.94
CA GLY A 74 4.08 20.57 3.65
C GLY A 74 5.11 20.76 2.54
N THR A 75 6.41 20.53 2.80
CA THR A 75 7.43 20.59 1.76
C THR A 75 7.33 19.41 0.80
N TYR A 76 7.66 19.65 -0.47
CA TYR A 76 7.59 18.65 -1.54
C TYR A 76 9.00 18.23 -1.95
N HIS A 77 9.19 16.92 -2.13
CA HIS A 77 10.38 16.31 -2.69
C HIS A 77 10.03 15.50 -3.94
N GLY A 78 10.99 15.37 -4.88
CA GLY A 78 10.73 14.85 -6.22
C GLY A 78 10.16 15.95 -7.11
N ARG A 79 8.88 15.85 -7.48
CA ARG A 79 8.16 16.91 -8.20
C ARG A 79 7.58 17.96 -7.25
N SER A 80 7.42 19.18 -7.77
CA SER A 80 6.90 20.31 -7.00
C SER A 80 5.40 20.20 -6.71
N GLU A 81 4.92 20.94 -5.72
CA GLU A 81 3.48 21.09 -5.44
C GLU A 81 2.69 21.49 -6.69
N ALA A 82 3.22 22.43 -7.48
CA ALA A 82 2.59 22.89 -8.72
C ALA A 82 2.49 21.78 -9.78
N ASP A 83 3.49 20.90 -9.87
CA ASP A 83 3.44 19.75 -10.75
C ASP A 83 2.39 18.73 -10.32
N VAL A 84 2.31 18.44 -9.01
CA VAL A 84 1.31 17.52 -8.44
C VAL A 84 -0.09 18.06 -8.68
N LYS A 85 -0.35 19.32 -8.35
CA LYS A 85 -1.65 19.98 -8.59
C LYS A 85 -2.03 19.95 -10.07
N ARG A 86 -1.07 20.19 -10.97
CA ARG A 86 -1.30 20.12 -12.41
C ARG A 86 -1.65 18.69 -12.84
N TYR A 87 -0.93 17.68 -12.36
CA TYR A 87 -1.22 16.28 -12.67
C TYR A 87 -2.59 15.84 -12.16
N CYS A 88 -2.98 16.27 -10.95
CA CYS A 88 -4.28 15.98 -10.38
C CYS A 88 -5.44 16.63 -11.16
N ALA A 89 -5.21 17.79 -11.78
CA ALA A 89 -6.26 18.53 -12.49
C ALA A 89 -6.81 17.78 -13.71
N ASP A 90 -6.00 16.91 -14.32
CA ASP A 90 -6.35 16.07 -15.46
C ASP A 90 -6.19 14.56 -15.18
N ALA A 91 -6.04 14.18 -13.90
CA ALA A 91 -6.07 12.79 -13.47
C ALA A 91 -7.50 12.21 -13.54
N ASP A 92 -7.60 10.94 -13.92
CA ASP A 92 -8.86 10.21 -14.01
C ASP A 92 -9.17 9.43 -12.72
N LEU A 93 -8.13 9.01 -12.00
CA LEU A 93 -8.25 8.10 -10.85
C LEU A 93 -7.21 8.40 -9.77
N PHE A 94 -7.68 8.49 -8.53
CA PHE A 94 -6.85 8.46 -7.33
C PHE A 94 -6.91 7.07 -6.71
N LEU A 95 -5.76 6.41 -6.58
CA LEU A 95 -5.66 5.06 -6.04
C LEU A 95 -4.74 5.09 -4.83
N ASN A 96 -5.28 4.83 -3.65
CA ASN A 96 -4.54 4.89 -2.39
C ASN A 96 -4.33 3.47 -1.86
N LEU A 97 -3.08 2.99 -1.90
CA LEU A 97 -2.70 1.69 -1.37
C LEU A 97 -2.33 1.84 0.11
N SER A 98 -3.17 1.27 0.99
CA SER A 98 -2.97 1.14 2.44
C SER A 98 -2.08 2.20 3.08
N GLY A 99 -2.60 3.43 3.14
CA GLY A 99 -1.98 4.50 3.92
C GLY A 99 -0.92 5.31 3.19
N GLY A 100 -0.89 5.28 1.85
CA GLY A 100 -0.10 6.24 1.06
C GLY A 100 -0.57 7.69 1.22
N SER A 101 -1.82 7.87 1.66
CA SER A 101 -2.32 9.12 2.23
C SER A 101 -3.41 8.88 3.27
N TRP A 102 -3.49 9.72 4.30
CA TRP A 102 -4.47 9.64 5.40
C TRP A 102 -5.41 10.85 5.49
N PHE A 103 -5.42 11.70 4.47
CA PHE A 103 -6.31 12.86 4.38
C PHE A 103 -6.55 13.25 2.93
N TRP A 104 -7.50 14.16 2.73
CA TRP A 104 -7.85 14.66 1.40
C TRP A 104 -7.32 16.07 1.22
N ARG A 105 -6.37 16.25 0.30
CA ARG A 105 -6.08 17.56 -0.27
C ARG A 105 -7.09 17.90 -1.35
N ASP A 106 -7.31 19.19 -1.60
CA ASP A 106 -8.27 19.68 -2.59
C ASP A 106 -8.00 19.12 -3.99
N GLU A 107 -6.74 18.98 -4.37
CA GLU A 107 -6.32 18.41 -5.65
C GLU A 107 -6.67 16.92 -5.78
N TYR A 108 -6.51 16.11 -4.74
CA TYR A 108 -6.88 14.68 -4.77
C TYR A 108 -8.41 14.52 -4.80
N ALA A 109 -9.07 15.37 -4.02
CA ALA A 109 -10.52 15.44 -3.88
C ALA A 109 -11.26 15.80 -5.18
N ARG A 110 -10.59 16.48 -6.12
CA ARG A 110 -11.16 16.87 -7.43
C ARG A 110 -11.05 15.78 -8.48
N ILE A 111 -10.25 14.75 -8.24
CA ILE A 111 -10.10 13.62 -9.17
C ILE A 111 -11.44 12.86 -9.23
N PRO A 112 -12.01 12.62 -10.43
CA PRO A 112 -13.40 12.20 -10.57
C PRO A 112 -13.68 10.79 -10.04
N ARG A 113 -12.65 9.95 -9.89
CA ARG A 113 -12.75 8.60 -9.34
C ARG A 113 -11.67 8.38 -8.28
N SER A 114 -12.03 7.63 -7.25
CA SER A 114 -11.11 7.30 -6.17
C SER A 114 -11.33 5.90 -5.65
N ALA A 115 -10.25 5.19 -5.35
CA ALA A 115 -10.27 3.88 -4.73
C ALA A 115 -9.23 3.77 -3.62
N PHE A 116 -9.61 3.11 -2.54
CA PHE A 116 -8.68 2.67 -1.51
C PHE A 116 -8.46 1.16 -1.65
N ILE A 117 -7.23 0.70 -1.52
CA ILE A 117 -6.88 -0.73 -1.50
C ILE A 117 -6.28 -1.05 -0.15
N ASP A 118 -7.01 -1.85 0.62
CA ASP A 118 -6.63 -2.34 1.92
C ASP A 118 -5.83 -3.64 1.79
N SER A 119 -4.50 -3.53 1.79
CA SER A 119 -3.57 -4.65 1.76
C SER A 119 -3.36 -5.33 3.11
N ASP A 120 -3.79 -4.69 4.22
CA ASP A 120 -3.69 -5.24 5.58
C ASP A 120 -5.09 -5.35 6.21
N PRO A 121 -5.89 -6.34 5.78
CA PRO A 121 -7.28 -6.47 6.16
C PRO A 121 -7.50 -6.65 7.66
N ALA A 122 -8.73 -6.38 8.09
CA ALA A 122 -9.23 -6.33 9.46
C ALA A 122 -8.84 -5.06 10.24
N PHE A 123 -7.63 -4.52 10.10
CA PHE A 123 -7.23 -3.29 10.81
C PHE A 123 -8.09 -2.11 10.44
N THR A 124 -8.17 -1.83 9.14
CA THR A 124 -8.93 -0.72 8.58
C THR A 124 -10.41 -0.84 8.97
N GLN A 125 -10.99 -2.02 8.84
CA GLN A 125 -12.41 -2.24 9.13
C GLN A 125 -12.72 -2.16 10.63
N LEU A 126 -11.86 -2.69 11.51
CA LEU A 126 -12.03 -2.58 12.96
C LEU A 126 -11.86 -1.13 13.44
N ALA A 127 -10.91 -0.38 12.87
CA ALA A 127 -10.75 1.05 13.16
C ALA A 127 -11.98 1.86 12.72
N ILE A 128 -12.55 1.57 11.55
CA ILE A 128 -13.83 2.14 11.11
C ILE A 128 -14.96 1.76 12.08
N ALA A 129 -15.03 0.51 12.52
CA ALA A 129 -16.07 0.03 13.43
C ALA A 129 -16.00 0.63 14.84
N LYS A 130 -14.81 1.07 15.27
CA LYS A 130 -14.63 1.90 16.48
C LYS A 130 -15.23 3.31 16.32
N ALA A 131 -15.72 3.66 15.14
CA ALA A 131 -16.48 4.87 14.81
C ALA A 131 -15.74 6.19 15.08
N GLU A 132 -14.41 6.19 14.93
CA GLU A 132 -13.61 7.42 14.98
C GLU A 132 -14.03 8.38 13.85
N PRO A 133 -14.62 9.56 14.16
CA PRO A 133 -15.34 10.35 13.16
C PRO A 133 -14.50 10.76 11.95
N TRP A 134 -13.23 11.11 12.17
CA TRP A 134 -12.31 11.52 11.11
C TRP A 134 -11.97 10.35 10.17
N TYR A 135 -11.83 9.14 10.72
CA TYR A 135 -11.46 7.94 9.96
C TYR A 135 -12.62 7.50 9.08
N VAL A 136 -13.83 7.46 9.63
CA VAL A 136 -15.07 7.19 8.88
C VAL A 136 -15.26 8.24 7.77
N ALA A 137 -15.05 9.52 8.05
CA ALA A 137 -15.14 10.59 7.06
C ALA A 137 -14.07 10.50 5.96
N PHE A 138 -12.87 10.02 6.30
CA PHE A 138 -11.81 9.78 5.31
C PHE A 138 -12.22 8.68 4.32
N PHE A 139 -12.72 7.55 4.81
CA PHE A 139 -13.12 6.42 3.97
C PHE A 139 -14.41 6.66 3.18
N SER A 140 -15.37 7.42 3.72
CA SER A 140 -16.66 7.69 3.05
C SER A 140 -16.54 8.52 1.77
N ARG A 141 -15.37 9.12 1.54
CA ARG A 141 -15.08 9.91 0.34
C ARG A 141 -14.53 9.09 -0.83
N PHE A 142 -14.11 7.84 -0.60
CA PHE A 142 -13.71 6.95 -1.70
C PHE A 142 -14.94 6.43 -2.45
N HIS A 143 -14.83 6.33 -3.77
CA HIS A 143 -15.88 5.74 -4.59
C HIS A 143 -15.91 4.21 -4.45
N HIS A 144 -14.74 3.59 -4.28
CA HIS A 144 -14.61 2.15 -4.09
C HIS A 144 -13.58 1.82 -3.01
N LEU A 145 -13.90 0.81 -2.21
CA LEU A 145 -12.99 0.26 -1.21
C LEU A 145 -12.70 -1.19 -1.58
N PHE A 146 -11.44 -1.51 -1.74
CA PHE A 146 -10.96 -2.86 -2.01
C PHE A 146 -10.20 -3.42 -0.82
N THR A 147 -10.18 -4.74 -0.67
CA THR A 147 -9.42 -5.42 0.39
C THR A 147 -8.83 -6.74 -0.10
N PHE A 148 -7.66 -7.10 0.42
CA PHE A 148 -7.09 -8.45 0.26
C PHE A 148 -7.78 -9.49 1.17
N GLY A 149 -8.58 -9.04 2.14
CA GLY A 149 -9.39 -9.91 2.98
C GLY A 149 -10.57 -10.50 2.21
N ALA A 150 -10.34 -11.57 1.44
CA ALA A 150 -11.33 -12.12 0.50
C ALA A 150 -12.68 -12.56 1.13
N ASN A 151 -12.73 -12.80 2.44
CA ASN A 151 -13.94 -13.15 3.18
C ASN A 151 -14.65 -11.95 3.83
N ILE A 152 -14.01 -10.77 3.88
CA ILE A 152 -14.61 -9.57 4.49
C ILE A 152 -15.87 -9.17 3.71
N GLY A 153 -16.93 -8.81 4.44
CA GLY A 153 -18.24 -8.52 3.86
C GLY A 153 -19.06 -9.75 3.47
N THR A 154 -18.62 -10.96 3.84
CA THR A 154 -19.37 -12.21 3.65
C THR A 154 -19.69 -12.87 5.00
N PRO A 155 -20.66 -13.83 5.07
CA PRO A 155 -20.95 -14.57 6.30
C PRO A 155 -19.77 -15.40 6.85
N ALA A 156 -18.69 -15.59 6.08
CA ALA A 156 -17.51 -16.33 6.48
C ALA A 156 -16.47 -15.48 7.26
N SER A 157 -16.70 -14.16 7.40
CA SER A 157 -15.83 -13.29 8.18
C SER A 157 -16.61 -12.57 9.28
N PRO A 158 -16.15 -12.61 10.54
CA PRO A 158 -16.75 -11.85 11.63
C PRO A 158 -16.32 -10.37 11.64
N VAL A 159 -15.41 -9.95 10.75
CA VAL A 159 -14.90 -8.58 10.71
C VAL A 159 -16.05 -7.64 10.31
N PRO A 160 -16.36 -6.62 11.13
CA PRO A 160 -17.47 -5.70 10.84
C PRO A 160 -17.12 -4.79 9.66
N THR A 161 -18.05 -4.60 8.72
CA THR A 161 -17.86 -3.69 7.58
C THR A 161 -18.59 -2.36 7.74
N GLY A 162 -19.50 -2.24 8.70
CA GLY A 162 -20.37 -1.06 8.84
C GLY A 162 -21.16 -0.79 7.55
N ASP A 163 -21.31 0.49 7.21
CA ASP A 163 -21.99 0.95 5.98
C ASP A 163 -21.10 0.85 4.72
N PHE A 164 -19.87 0.37 4.87
CA PHE A 164 -18.90 0.30 3.78
C PHE A 164 -19.00 -1.02 3.01
N THR A 165 -18.96 -0.92 1.68
CA THR A 165 -18.85 -2.08 0.80
C THR A 165 -17.38 -2.32 0.45
N TRP A 166 -16.86 -3.48 0.86
CA TRP A 166 -15.49 -3.91 0.57
C TRP A 166 -15.47 -4.92 -0.57
N HIS A 167 -14.76 -4.59 -1.65
CA HIS A 167 -14.59 -5.47 -2.79
C HIS A 167 -13.31 -6.27 -2.66
N LYS A 168 -13.39 -7.60 -2.78
CA LYS A 168 -12.19 -8.43 -2.79
C LYS A 168 -11.29 -8.08 -3.97
N THR A 169 -9.99 -8.01 -3.73
CA THR A 169 -8.95 -7.92 -4.75
C THR A 169 -7.69 -8.64 -4.27
N TRP A 170 -6.67 -8.70 -5.12
CA TRP A 170 -5.37 -9.29 -4.81
C TRP A 170 -4.25 -8.36 -5.26
N GLN A 171 -3.08 -8.53 -4.66
CA GLN A 171 -1.87 -7.84 -5.11
C GLN A 171 -1.58 -8.25 -6.57
N PRO A 172 -1.47 -7.30 -7.51
CA PRO A 172 -0.99 -7.61 -8.85
C PRO A 172 0.46 -8.09 -8.78
N VAL A 173 0.84 -8.93 -9.74
CA VAL A 173 2.21 -9.45 -9.86
C VAL A 173 2.69 -9.24 -11.29
N THR A 174 3.72 -8.41 -11.47
CA THR A 174 4.41 -8.25 -12.75
C THR A 174 5.55 -9.27 -12.80
N LEU A 175 5.39 -10.26 -13.67
CA LEU A 175 6.30 -11.42 -13.69
C LEU A 175 7.62 -11.13 -14.41
N ASP A 176 7.65 -10.12 -15.28
CA ASP A 176 8.81 -9.79 -16.12
C ASP A 176 10.03 -9.36 -15.29
N GLU A 177 9.79 -8.79 -14.10
CA GLU A 177 10.81 -8.37 -13.14
C GLU A 177 11.26 -9.49 -12.18
N TRP A 178 10.58 -10.65 -12.19
CA TRP A 178 10.88 -11.80 -11.31
C TRP A 178 11.74 -12.83 -12.03
N GLN A 179 12.86 -12.39 -12.58
CA GLN A 179 13.84 -13.28 -13.19
C GLN A 179 14.75 -13.85 -12.11
N ALA A 180 14.60 -15.14 -11.81
CA ALA A 180 15.49 -15.82 -10.86
C ALA A 180 16.91 -15.91 -11.47
N PRO A 181 17.92 -15.24 -10.90
CA PRO A 181 19.24 -15.17 -11.53
C PRO A 181 20.07 -16.45 -11.35
N GLY A 182 19.56 -17.46 -10.65
CA GLY A 182 20.28 -18.70 -10.37
C GLY A 182 19.38 -19.83 -9.85
N PRO A 183 19.95 -21.02 -9.65
CA PRO A 183 19.24 -22.14 -9.04
C PRO A 183 18.78 -21.77 -7.62
N PRO A 184 17.70 -22.38 -7.11
CA PRO A 184 17.26 -22.18 -5.73
C PRO A 184 18.40 -22.46 -4.76
N GLY A 185 18.52 -21.64 -3.70
CA GLY A 185 19.43 -21.94 -2.60
C GLY A 185 19.08 -23.26 -1.92
N ASP A 186 20.05 -23.88 -1.24
CA ASP A 186 19.87 -25.11 -0.47
C ASP A 186 19.26 -24.87 0.92
N ARG A 187 18.95 -23.61 1.26
CA ARG A 187 18.37 -23.17 2.53
C ARG A 187 17.53 -21.91 2.31
N PHE A 188 16.49 -21.75 3.14
CA PHE A 188 15.73 -20.50 3.24
C PHE A 188 16.16 -19.73 4.49
N THR A 189 16.44 -18.44 4.31
CA THR A 189 16.62 -17.50 5.42
C THR A 189 15.45 -16.53 5.42
N THR A 190 14.78 -16.37 6.56
CA THR A 190 13.71 -15.39 6.73
C THR A 190 13.97 -14.57 7.98
N VAL A 191 13.63 -13.29 7.93
CA VAL A 191 13.57 -12.41 9.09
C VAL A 191 12.12 -11.96 9.21
N MET A 192 11.51 -12.20 10.37
CA MET A 192 10.14 -11.77 10.64
C MET A 192 10.02 -11.22 12.05
N THR A 193 9.09 -10.30 12.24
CA THR A 193 8.68 -9.89 13.58
C THR A 193 7.87 -11.01 14.23
N TRP A 194 8.38 -11.54 15.35
CA TRP A 194 7.81 -12.69 16.05
C TRP A 194 6.51 -12.35 16.80
N GLN A 195 6.53 -11.23 17.53
CA GLN A 195 5.38 -10.68 18.26
C GLN A 195 5.27 -9.19 17.96
N ILE A 196 4.04 -8.69 17.89
CA ILE A 196 3.75 -7.27 17.72
C ILE A 196 2.62 -6.90 18.71
N GLU A 197 2.76 -5.78 19.42
CA GLU A 197 1.77 -5.30 20.39
C GLU A 197 0.60 -4.56 19.72
N SER A 198 -0.02 -5.14 18.69
CA SER A 198 -1.09 -4.46 17.93
C SER A 198 -2.23 -5.36 17.45
N PHE A 199 -2.35 -6.59 17.96
CA PHE A 199 -3.16 -7.66 17.33
C PHE A 199 -4.10 -8.41 18.28
N THR A 200 -4.35 -7.92 19.51
CA THR A 200 -5.19 -8.64 20.50
C THR A 200 -6.60 -8.89 19.99
N ASP A 201 -7.13 -7.96 19.19
CA ASP A 201 -8.51 -8.01 18.68
C ASP A 201 -8.65 -8.85 17.40
N VAL A 202 -7.54 -9.33 16.80
CA VAL A 202 -7.48 -9.97 15.46
C VAL A 202 -6.88 -11.39 15.51
N GLY A 203 -6.99 -12.08 16.64
CA GLY A 203 -6.59 -13.49 16.75
C GLY A 203 -5.11 -13.73 17.09
N GLY A 204 -4.41 -12.72 17.61
CA GLY A 204 -3.09 -12.89 18.22
C GLY A 204 -1.91 -12.70 17.25
N ASN A 205 -0.73 -13.11 17.72
CA ASN A 205 0.54 -12.85 17.06
C ASN A 205 1.02 -14.05 16.22
N LYS A 206 1.98 -13.77 15.32
CA LYS A 206 2.60 -14.76 14.44
C LYS A 206 3.19 -15.93 15.22
N ASP A 207 3.80 -15.68 16.37
CA ASP A 207 4.37 -16.72 17.24
C ASP A 207 3.40 -17.88 17.53
N GLN A 208 2.14 -17.60 17.82
CA GLN A 208 1.13 -18.64 18.11
C GLN A 208 0.82 -19.50 16.88
N GLU A 209 0.78 -18.90 15.70
CA GLU A 209 0.51 -19.60 14.44
C GLU A 209 1.74 -20.34 13.92
N PHE A 210 2.93 -19.74 13.99
CA PHE A 210 4.17 -20.34 13.51
C PHE A 210 4.60 -21.55 14.34
N VAL A 211 4.32 -21.58 15.64
CA VAL A 211 4.58 -22.75 16.49
C VAL A 211 3.86 -24.00 15.96
N LYS A 212 2.68 -23.86 15.35
CA LYS A 212 1.93 -24.99 14.76
C LYS A 212 2.67 -25.63 13.57
N TYR A 213 3.63 -24.92 12.98
CA TYR A 213 4.40 -25.34 11.81
C TYR A 213 5.92 -25.36 12.07
N ILE A 214 6.36 -25.31 13.33
CA ILE A 214 7.79 -25.22 13.69
C ILE A 214 8.61 -26.40 13.14
N ASP A 215 7.99 -27.58 13.02
CA ASP A 215 8.63 -28.79 12.50
C ASP A 215 8.62 -28.87 10.96
N LEU A 216 7.94 -27.95 10.27
CA LEU A 216 7.82 -28.00 8.80
C LEU A 216 9.17 -28.09 8.09
N PRO A 217 10.24 -27.36 8.47
CA PRO A 217 11.54 -27.49 7.84
C PRO A 217 12.12 -28.91 7.90
N SER A 218 11.84 -29.68 8.96
CA SER A 218 12.30 -31.08 9.07
C SER A 218 11.61 -32.05 8.11
N ARG A 219 10.52 -31.62 7.45
CA ARG A 219 9.68 -32.44 6.57
C ARG A 219 9.90 -32.16 5.09
N THR A 220 10.82 -31.26 4.76
CA THR A 220 11.18 -30.90 3.39
C THR A 220 12.67 -31.18 3.16
N SER A 221 13.04 -31.42 1.91
CA SER A 221 14.45 -31.55 1.48
C SER A 221 15.13 -30.20 1.26
N GLN A 222 14.45 -29.11 1.63
CA GLN A 222 14.93 -27.73 1.61
C GLN A 222 15.51 -27.32 2.97
#